data_AF-A0A955EBS3-F1
#
_entry.id   AF-A0A955EBS3-F1
#
_cell.length_a   1.000
_cell.length_b   1.000
_cell.length_c   1.000
_cell.angle_alpha   90.00
_cell.angle_beta   90.00
_cell.angle_gamma   90.00
#
_symmetry.space_group_name_H-M   'P 1'
#
loop_
_entity.id
_entity.type
_entity.pdbx_description
1 polymer ?
#
loop_
_entity_poly.entity_id
_entity_poly.type
_entity_poly.pdbx_seq_one_letter_code
_entity_poly.pdbx_strand_id
1 'polypeptide(L)'
;MSRKSRRETNAFTCIHCRNTVDPDSFGTKHRNHCPFCLWSRHVDDEPGDRRCACRSPMEPMAIAVREDGEWAIIHRCTGCATLRTNRIAGDDRELPLLVLALKPISNPPFPIHMLSP
;
A
#
# COMPACT_ATOMS: atom_id res chain seq x y z
N MET A 1 -15.28 23.70 -31.95
CA MET A 1 -14.05 23.65 -31.13
C MET A 1 -14.39 23.02 -29.79
N SER A 2 -14.16 21.71 -29.63
CA SER A 2 -14.48 21.00 -28.39
C SER A 2 -13.43 21.34 -27.33
N ARG A 3 -13.85 22.00 -26.25
CA ARG A 3 -13.02 22.23 -25.06
C ARG A 3 -12.75 20.87 -24.43
N LYS A 4 -11.60 20.25 -24.75
CA LYS A 4 -11.07 19.13 -23.97
C LYS A 4 -10.86 19.66 -22.55
N SER A 5 -11.80 19.33 -21.67
CA SER A 5 -11.64 19.46 -20.22
C SER A 5 -10.31 18.81 -19.86
N ARG A 6 -9.31 19.63 -19.48
CA ARG A 6 -8.10 19.15 -18.82
C ARG A 6 -8.59 18.40 -17.58
N ARG A 7 -8.54 17.06 -17.58
CA ARG A 7 -8.56 16.30 -16.34
C ARG A 7 -7.39 16.85 -15.53
N GLU A 8 -7.68 17.57 -14.45
CA GLU A 8 -6.66 17.86 -13.46
C GLU A 8 -6.17 16.51 -12.95
N THR A 9 -5.01 16.09 -13.45
CA THR A 9 -4.36 14.88 -12.98
C THR A 9 -3.95 15.15 -11.54
N ASN A 10 -4.73 14.68 -10.57
CA ASN A 10 -4.40 14.70 -9.14
C ASN A 10 -3.25 13.71 -8.81
N ALA A 11 -2.36 13.49 -9.77
CA ALA A 11 -1.19 12.64 -9.65
C ALA A 11 -0.31 13.15 -8.52
N PHE A 12 0.25 12.23 -7.74
CA PHE A 12 1.15 12.56 -6.64
C PHE A 12 2.49 11.85 -6.80
N THR A 13 3.55 12.47 -6.28
CA THR A 13 4.88 11.86 -6.23
C THR A 13 5.01 11.01 -4.97
N CYS A 14 5.34 9.73 -5.13
CA CYS A 14 5.60 8.85 -4.00
C CYS A 14 6.78 9.37 -3.17
N ILE A 15 6.58 9.54 -1.86
CA ILE A 15 7.62 10.07 -0.95
C ILE A 15 8.82 9.12 -0.77
N HIS A 16 8.62 7.81 -1.05
CA HIS A 16 9.65 6.78 -0.90
C HIS A 16 10.41 6.55 -2.21
N CYS A 17 9.74 6.11 -3.28
CA CYS A 17 10.40 5.75 -4.54
C CYS A 17 10.40 6.86 -5.61
N ARG A 18 9.77 8.01 -5.36
CA ARG A 18 9.70 9.17 -6.27
C ARG A 18 8.98 8.96 -7.60
N ASN A 19 8.39 7.79 -7.87
CA ASN A 19 7.50 7.61 -9.01
C ASN A 19 6.25 8.49 -8.90
N THR A 20 5.77 8.98 -10.05
CA THR A 20 4.47 9.65 -10.18
C THR A 20 3.37 8.60 -10.20
N VAL A 21 2.36 8.78 -9.35
CA VAL A 21 1.27 7.83 -9.14
C VAL A 21 -0.04 8.50 -9.50
N ASP A 22 -0.85 7.81 -10.30
CA ASP A 22 -2.24 8.18 -10.55
C ASP A 22 -3.08 7.86 -9.29
N PRO A 23 -3.82 8.83 -8.73
CA PRO A 23 -4.72 8.58 -7.61
C PRO A 23 -5.86 7.64 -7.97
N ASP A 24 -6.27 7.61 -9.25
CA ASP A 24 -7.36 6.76 -9.71
C ASP A 24 -6.85 5.33 -9.90
N SER A 25 -7.62 4.35 -9.41
CA SER A 25 -7.29 2.95 -9.60
C SER A 25 -8.54 2.08 -9.50
N PHE A 26 -8.52 0.96 -10.22
CA PHE A 26 -9.59 -0.02 -10.13
C PHE A 26 -9.53 -0.73 -8.76
N GLY A 27 -10.69 -0.90 -8.13
CA GLY A 27 -10.81 -1.67 -6.87
C GLY A 27 -10.66 -0.86 -5.58
N THR A 28 -10.24 0.42 -5.63
CA THR A 28 -10.24 1.30 -4.45
C THR A 28 -10.68 2.73 -4.78
N LYS A 29 -11.50 3.32 -3.90
CA LYS A 29 -11.92 4.73 -3.98
C LYS A 29 -10.89 5.69 -3.40
N HIS A 30 -10.00 5.20 -2.52
CA HIS A 30 -9.04 6.00 -1.79
C HIS A 30 -7.70 5.28 -1.77
N ARG A 31 -6.93 5.39 -2.87
CA ARG A 31 -5.56 4.89 -2.90
C ARG A 31 -4.76 5.54 -1.77
N ASN A 32 -4.09 4.72 -0.96
CA ASN A 32 -3.22 5.21 0.10
C ASN A 32 -1.75 4.82 -0.07
N HIS A 33 -1.44 3.90 -0.97
CA HIS A 33 -0.08 3.45 -1.23
C HIS A 33 0.31 3.59 -2.70
N CYS A 34 1.62 3.65 -2.93
CA CYS A 34 2.22 3.66 -4.26
C CYS A 34 2.15 2.26 -4.88
N PRO A 35 1.63 2.08 -6.12
CA PRO A 35 1.54 0.77 -6.74
C PRO A 35 2.92 0.16 -7.07
N PHE A 36 3.96 1.00 -7.17
CA PHE A 36 5.31 0.56 -7.54
C PHE A 36 6.11 -0.02 -6.37
N CYS A 37 5.92 0.52 -5.16
CA CYS A 37 6.73 0.16 -3.99
C CYS A 37 5.92 -0.10 -2.72
N LEU A 38 4.60 0.04 -2.79
CA LEU A 38 3.64 -0.21 -1.70
C LEU A 38 3.76 0.71 -0.48
N TRP A 39 4.70 1.65 -0.46
CA TRP A 39 4.77 2.66 0.59
C TRP A 39 3.59 3.62 0.55
N SER A 40 3.11 3.97 1.73
CA SER A 40 2.00 4.89 1.97
C SER A 40 2.49 6.15 2.71
N ARG A 41 1.57 7.08 2.98
CA ARG A 41 1.80 8.27 3.79
C ARG A 41 0.67 8.38 4.82
N HIS A 42 1.02 8.66 6.07
CA HIS A 42 0.03 8.77 7.15
C HIS A 42 -0.71 10.10 7.05
N VAL A 43 -1.75 10.13 6.24
CA VAL A 43 -2.56 11.33 5.98
C VAL A 43 -4.00 11.17 6.45
N ASP A 44 -4.44 9.97 6.81
CA ASP A 44 -5.83 9.69 7.17
C ASP A 44 -5.97 9.40 8.67
N ASP A 45 -6.86 10.12 9.35
CA ASP A 45 -7.32 9.74 10.69
C ASP A 45 -8.47 8.72 10.55
N GLU A 46 -9.43 9.04 9.66
CA GLU A 46 -10.43 8.13 9.09
C GLU A 46 -10.12 7.85 7.61
N PRO A 47 -10.42 6.66 7.06
CA PRO A 47 -10.11 6.32 5.67
C PRO A 47 -10.61 7.37 4.65
N GLY A 48 -9.67 7.99 3.93
CA GLY A 48 -9.96 8.97 2.88
C GLY A 48 -10.18 10.42 3.34
N ASP A 49 -10.12 10.72 4.65
CA ASP A 49 -10.36 12.08 5.16
C ASP A 49 -9.17 13.04 4.94
N ARG A 50 -7.96 12.51 4.74
CA ARG A 50 -6.71 13.25 4.58
C ARG A 50 -6.42 14.25 5.72
N ARG A 51 -6.92 14.02 6.94
CA ARG A 51 -6.81 14.95 8.09
C ARG A 51 -5.60 14.75 8.98
N CYS A 52 -4.93 13.60 8.93
CA CYS A 52 -3.85 13.28 9.86
C CYS A 52 -2.64 14.22 9.67
N ALA A 53 -2.25 14.88 10.76
CA ALA A 53 -1.11 15.81 10.78
C ALA A 53 0.26 15.10 10.72
N CYS A 54 0.32 13.80 11.06
CA CYS A 54 1.58 13.04 11.15
C CYS A 54 2.37 13.09 9.84
N ARG A 55 1.71 12.84 8.70
CA ARG A 55 2.24 12.96 7.34
C ARG A 55 3.52 12.17 7.04
N SER A 56 3.95 11.34 7.98
CA SER A 56 5.17 10.53 7.89
C SER A 56 4.95 9.37 6.92
N PRO A 57 6.02 8.81 6.33
CA PRO A 57 5.93 7.58 5.56
C PRO A 57 5.29 6.44 6.35
N MET A 58 4.60 5.57 5.63
CA MET A 58 4.14 4.30 6.18
C MET A 58 4.74 3.14 5.41
N GLU A 59 5.50 2.33 6.14
CA GLU A 59 6.20 1.15 5.63
C GLU A 59 5.21 0.01 5.41
N PRO A 60 5.20 -0.64 4.23
CA PRO A 60 4.45 -1.87 4.03
C PRO A 60 5.14 -3.01 4.79
N MET A 61 4.49 -3.55 5.82
CA MET A 61 5.07 -4.54 6.72
C MET A 61 4.68 -5.99 6.38
N ALA A 62 3.44 -6.21 5.96
CA ALA A 62 2.91 -7.55 5.72
C ALA A 62 1.73 -7.53 4.75
N ILE A 63 1.42 -8.70 4.20
CA ILE A 63 0.16 -8.99 3.51
C ILE A 63 -0.77 -9.72 4.49
N ALA A 64 -2.03 -9.30 4.52
CA ALA A 64 -3.13 -10.00 5.18
C ALA A 64 -4.12 -10.49 4.11
N VAL A 65 -4.65 -11.70 4.29
CA VAL A 65 -5.75 -12.24 3.48
C VAL A 65 -7.03 -12.08 4.29
N ARG A 66 -8.02 -11.39 3.72
CA ARG A 66 -9.33 -11.16 4.34
C ARG A 66 -10.24 -12.38 4.17
N GLU A 67 -11.36 -12.41 4.88
CA GLU A 67 -12.33 -13.52 4.82
C GLU A 67 -12.89 -13.78 3.42
N ASP A 68 -13.01 -12.73 2.60
CA ASP A 68 -13.45 -12.78 1.21
C ASP A 68 -12.33 -13.18 0.23
N GLY A 69 -11.13 -13.52 0.74
CA GLY A 69 -9.96 -13.88 -0.06
C GLY A 69 -9.16 -12.69 -0.58
N GLU A 70 -9.65 -11.46 -0.37
CA GLU A 70 -8.97 -10.25 -0.84
C GLU A 70 -7.71 -9.97 -0.03
N TRP A 71 -6.67 -9.49 -0.72
CA TRP A 71 -5.42 -9.12 -0.07
C TRP A 71 -5.47 -7.67 0.42
N ALA A 72 -4.86 -7.46 1.56
CA ALA A 72 -4.60 -6.14 2.11
C ALA A 72 -3.16 -6.01 2.58
N ILE A 73 -2.63 -4.81 2.51
CA ILE A 73 -1.31 -4.45 2.97
C ILE A 73 -1.45 -3.87 4.37
N ILE A 74 -0.68 -4.40 5.32
CA ILE A 74 -0.52 -3.81 6.65
C ILE A 74 0.62 -2.80 6.56
N HIS A 75 0.31 -1.55 6.86
CA HIS A 75 1.26 -0.43 6.89
C HIS A 75 1.55 0.00 8.32
N ARG A 76 2.81 0.32 8.62
CA ARG A 76 3.22 0.95 9.88
C ARG A 76 3.76 2.34 9.64
N CYS A 77 3.20 3.33 10.34
CA CYS A 77 3.73 4.69 10.29
C CYS A 77 5.13 4.77 10.92
N THR A 78 6.09 5.35 10.21
CA THR A 78 7.45 5.52 10.71
C THR A 78 7.57 6.65 11.75
N GLY A 79 6.59 7.56 11.80
CA GLY A 79 6.57 8.69 12.74
C GLY A 79 5.87 8.39 14.07
N CYS A 80 4.70 7.76 14.04
CA CYS A 80 3.88 7.51 15.24
C CYS A 80 3.56 6.03 15.51
N ALA A 81 4.13 5.11 14.73
CA ALA A 81 3.94 3.65 14.86
C ALA A 81 2.52 3.11 14.64
N THR A 82 1.52 3.95 14.35
CA THR A 82 0.15 3.52 14.00
C THR A 82 0.15 2.49 12.87
N LEU A 83 -0.64 1.43 13.04
CA LEU A 83 -0.89 0.43 12.01
C LEU A 83 -2.17 0.75 11.24
N ARG A 84 -2.14 0.60 9.92
CA ARG A 84 -3.31 0.71 9.05
C ARG A 84 -3.32 -0.44 8.06
N THR A 85 -4.51 -0.85 7.66
CA THR A 85 -4.70 -1.92 6.67
C THR A 85 -5.37 -1.32 5.45
N ASN A 86 -4.75 -1.46 4.28
CA ASN A 86 -5.26 -0.95 3.01
C ASN A 86 -5.44 -2.10 2.02
N ARG A 87 -6.61 -2.21 1.38
CA ARG A 87 -6.83 -3.19 0.30
C ARG A 87 -5.85 -2.92 -0.85
N ILE A 88 -5.38 -3.97 -1.51
CA ILE A 88 -4.62 -3.82 -2.76
C ILE A 88 -5.48 -3.17 -3.85
N ALA A 89 -4.85 -2.49 -4.80
CA ALA A 89 -5.46 -1.93 -5.99
C ALA A 89 -5.15 -2.81 -7.23
N GLY A 90 -5.99 -2.73 -8.25
CA GLY A 90 -5.85 -3.57 -9.45
C GLY A 90 -4.61 -3.31 -10.31
N ASP A 91 -3.86 -2.24 -10.03
CA ASP A 91 -2.62 -1.86 -10.72
C ASP A 91 -1.40 -1.88 -9.79
N ASP A 92 -1.52 -2.44 -8.58
CA ASP A 92 -0.37 -2.69 -7.73
C ASP A 92 0.56 -3.71 -8.41
N ARG A 93 1.87 -3.43 -8.41
CA ARG A 93 2.83 -4.36 -9.00
C ARG A 93 2.88 -5.65 -8.19
N GLU A 94 2.84 -6.77 -8.88
CA GLU A 94 2.76 -8.11 -8.30
C GLU A 94 4.05 -8.46 -7.56
N LEU A 95 5.21 -8.08 -8.11
CA LEU A 95 6.51 -8.40 -7.53
C LEU A 95 6.67 -7.89 -6.08
N PRO A 96 6.47 -6.58 -5.75
CA PRO A 96 6.57 -6.13 -4.36
C PRO A 96 5.51 -6.75 -3.44
N LEU A 97 4.31 -7.09 -3.95
CA LEU A 97 3.30 -7.81 -3.17
C LEU A 97 3.79 -9.21 -2.78
N LEU A 98 4.31 -9.97 -3.76
CA LEU A 98 4.85 -11.31 -3.54
C LEU A 98 6.07 -11.30 -2.63
N VAL A 99 6.99 -10.35 -2.81
CA VAL A 99 8.16 -10.19 -1.93
C VAL A 99 7.72 -9.97 -0.49
N LEU A 100 6.70 -9.13 -0.26
CA LEU A 100 6.18 -8.87 1.08
C LEU A 100 5.52 -10.12 1.69
N ALA A 101 4.71 -10.83 0.91
CA ALA A 101 4.03 -12.06 1.35
C ALA A 101 5.01 -13.19 1.67
N LEU A 102 6.09 -13.33 0.89
CA LEU A 102 7.05 -14.43 1.01
C LEU A 102 8.16 -14.15 2.04
N LYS A 103 8.30 -12.92 2.53
CA LYS A 103 9.40 -12.52 3.42
C LYS A 103 9.59 -13.43 4.65
N PRO A 104 8.52 -13.86 5.36
CA PRO A 104 8.67 -14.79 6.48
C PRO A 104 9.09 -16.20 6.04
N ILE A 105 8.67 -16.65 4.86
CA ILE A 105 9.02 -17.97 4.31
C ILE A 105 10.50 -17.98 3.88
N SER A 106 10.98 -16.89 3.29
CA SER A 106 12.40 -16.75 2.88
C SER A 106 13.34 -16.52 4.07
N ASN A 107 12.83 -16.10 5.24
CA ASN A 107 13.62 -15.85 6.44
C ASN A 107 12.93 -16.44 7.68
N PRO A 108 12.76 -17.77 7.74
CA PRO A 108 12.01 -18.40 8.81
C PRO A 108 12.81 -18.33 10.13
N PRO A 109 12.16 -18.14 11.28
CA PRO A 109 12.84 -18.15 12.59
C PRO A 109 13.18 -19.58 13.06
N PHE A 110 12.92 -20.58 12.22
CA PHE A 110 13.16 -22.00 12.47
C PHE A 110 13.53 -22.71 11.16
N PRO A 111 14.13 -23.91 11.22
CA PRO A 111 14.47 -24.66 10.03
C PRO A 111 13.21 -25.21 9.34
N ILE A 112 12.82 -24.61 8.21
CA ILE A 112 11.57 -24.96 7.50
C ILE A 112 11.51 -26.42 7.06
N HIS A 113 12.67 -27.03 6.79
CA HIS A 113 12.79 -28.44 6.41
C HIS A 113 12.45 -29.43 7.54
N MET A 114 12.31 -28.95 8.77
CA MET A 114 11.92 -29.77 9.93
C MET A 114 10.40 -29.75 10.20
N LEU A 115 9.62 -28.96 9.46
CA LEU A 115 8.17 -28.97 9.59
C LEU A 115 7.62 -30.31 9.09
N SER A 116 6.91 -31.02 9.98
CA SER A 116 6.11 -32.19 9.60
C SER A 116 4.68 -31.74 9.27
N PRO A 117 4.00 -32.39 8.31
CA PRO A 117 2.61 -32.06 7.95
C PRO A 117 1.62 -32.21 9.11
#